data_AF-A0A4R6IRL1-F1
#
_entry.id   AF-A0A4R6IRL1-F1
#
_cell.length_a   1.000
_cell.length_b   1.000
_cell.length_c   1.000
_cell.angle_alpha   90.00
_cell.angle_beta   90.00
_cell.angle_gamma   90.00
#
_symmetry.space_group_name_H-M   'P 1'
#
loop_
_entity.id
_entity.type
_entity.pdbx_description
1 polymer ?
#
loop_
_entity_poly.entity_id
_entity_poly.type
_entity_poly.pdbx_seq_one_letter_code
_entity_poly.pdbx_strand_id
1 'polypeptide(L)'
;MSKRSIVWIILFYLTIGLVWLVGGNLFINRIYPDITSANAQYLYALKNIIFLFISIVSCIFFLNSYYKILLLKERSLNKQLRNSRDDLSELLHTYDLVTKATSDVIWDYDIVKDELKWLTGYKALFGYEEDGARVRDAFWNMQRIHEEDRARVIRDFKKLIALKERNWIAEYRYYCKDGTFKYVIDRGYLILDQYGEPVRMVGAIQDIDLIKQYGLQLEVKNEKLKEIAWLNSHEIRRPLSNLLGLIPMLRSSTDNPESFNQFLDYIEQSARELDETVSKINEETA
;
A
#
# COMPACT_ATOMS: atom_id res chain seq x y z
N MET A 1 -13.93 35.50 17.43
CA MET A 1 -14.21 36.19 18.72
C MET A 1 -15.20 35.34 19.50
N SER A 2 -14.90 35.00 20.75
CA SER A 2 -15.92 34.34 21.58
C SER A 2 -17.03 35.35 21.87
N LYS A 3 -18.23 34.91 22.28
CA LYS A 3 -19.32 35.81 22.74
C LYS A 3 -18.80 36.88 23.71
N ARG A 4 -17.74 36.59 24.48
CA ARG A 4 -17.08 37.51 25.40
C ARG A 4 -16.52 38.76 24.71
N SER A 5 -15.92 38.64 23.52
CA SER A 5 -15.28 39.79 22.86
C SER A 5 -16.30 40.80 22.32
N ILE A 6 -17.51 40.35 21.93
CA ILE A 6 -18.60 41.25 21.52
C ILE A 6 -19.13 42.02 22.74
N VAL A 7 -19.30 41.33 23.86
CA VAL A 7 -19.71 41.94 25.13
C VAL A 7 -18.71 43.01 25.58
N TRP A 8 -17.41 42.78 25.45
CA TRP A 8 -16.37 43.77 25.79
C TRP A 8 -16.43 45.02 24.90
N ILE A 9 -16.70 44.88 23.60
CA ILE A 9 -16.84 46.04 22.69
C ILE A 9 -18.08 46.86 23.08
N ILE A 10 -19.20 46.19 23.38
CA ILE A 10 -20.44 46.86 23.81
C ILE A 10 -20.21 47.63 25.12
N LEU A 11 -19.58 46.99 26.11
CA LEU A 11 -19.27 47.61 27.39
C LEU A 11 -18.33 48.83 27.23
N PHE A 12 -17.29 48.70 26.41
CA PHE A 12 -16.38 49.80 26.09
C PHE A 12 -17.09 50.96 25.37
N TYR A 13 -18.04 50.64 24.49
CA TYR A 13 -18.83 51.65 23.80
C TYR A 13 -19.78 52.40 24.77
N LEU A 14 -20.41 51.65 25.68
CA LEU A 14 -21.27 52.22 26.73
C LEU A 14 -20.47 53.11 27.70
N THR A 15 -19.25 52.72 28.07
CA THR A 15 -18.42 53.56 28.96
C THR A 15 -17.96 54.84 28.28
N ILE A 16 -17.54 54.78 27.00
CA ILE A 16 -17.22 55.98 26.22
C ILE A 16 -18.45 56.89 26.07
N GLY A 17 -19.62 56.32 25.80
CA GLY A 17 -20.86 57.09 25.70
C GLY A 17 -21.22 57.78 27.03
N LEU A 18 -21.06 57.09 28.16
CA LEU A 18 -21.29 57.66 29.49
C LEU A 18 -20.33 58.82 29.79
N VAL A 19 -19.03 58.64 29.49
CA VAL A 19 -18.01 59.69 29.64
C VAL A 19 -18.34 60.90 28.76
N TRP A 20 -18.79 60.69 27.53
CA TRP A 20 -19.18 61.79 26.63
C TRP A 20 -20.42 62.56 27.12
N LEU A 21 -21.42 61.83 27.62
CA LEU A 21 -22.64 62.43 28.16
C LEU A 21 -22.34 63.28 29.39
N VAL A 22 -21.70 62.70 30.40
CA VAL A 22 -21.42 63.37 31.68
C VAL A 22 -20.32 64.41 31.55
N GLY A 23 -19.16 64.03 31.00
CA GLY A 23 -18.00 64.90 30.84
C GLY A 23 -18.26 66.07 29.89
N GLY A 24 -18.97 65.82 28.78
CA GLY A 24 -19.33 66.89 27.86
C GLY A 24 -20.29 67.91 28.47
N ASN A 25 -21.20 67.48 29.36
CA ASN A 25 -22.09 68.41 30.05
C ASN A 25 -21.34 69.27 31.06
N LEU A 26 -20.44 68.66 31.84
CA LEU A 26 -19.58 69.38 32.78
C LEU A 26 -18.67 70.39 32.06
N PHE A 27 -18.15 70.04 30.88
CA PHE A 27 -17.30 70.90 30.08
C PHE A 27 -18.03 72.14 29.55
N ILE A 28 -19.22 71.96 28.97
CA ILE A 28 -20.04 73.08 28.47
C ILE A 28 -20.38 74.04 29.62
N ASN A 29 -20.83 73.52 30.76
CA ASN A 29 -21.17 74.32 31.94
C ASN A 29 -19.95 75.05 32.53
N ARG A 30 -18.74 74.49 32.41
CA ARG A 30 -17.51 75.12 32.92
C ARG A 30 -17.00 76.25 32.03
N ILE A 31 -17.12 76.10 30.71
CA ILE A 31 -16.63 77.11 29.75
C ILE A 31 -17.64 78.25 29.57
N TYR A 32 -18.93 77.93 29.66
CA TYR A 32 -20.01 78.89 29.46
C TYR A 32 -21.00 78.88 30.63
N PRO A 33 -20.61 79.39 31.81
CA PRO A 33 -21.46 79.38 33.00
C PRO A 33 -22.71 80.27 32.89
N ASP A 34 -22.65 81.36 32.12
CA ASP A 34 -23.74 82.36 31.97
C ASP A 34 -24.51 82.25 30.65
N ILE A 35 -24.51 81.07 30.01
CA ILE A 35 -25.17 80.90 28.71
C ILE A 35 -26.70 81.00 28.85
N THR A 36 -27.35 81.72 27.94
CA THR A 36 -28.82 81.81 27.86
C THR A 36 -29.43 80.43 27.57
N SER A 37 -30.61 80.16 28.15
CA SER A 37 -31.27 78.84 28.05
C SER A 37 -31.45 78.35 26.61
N ALA A 38 -31.75 79.23 25.66
CA ALA A 38 -31.87 78.91 24.24
C ALA A 38 -30.53 78.49 23.61
N ASN A 39 -29.46 79.26 23.83
CA ASN A 39 -28.13 78.96 23.27
C ASN A 39 -27.52 77.69 23.90
N ALA A 40 -27.82 77.40 25.16
CA ALA A 40 -27.43 76.16 25.83
C ALA A 40 -28.01 74.93 25.12
N GLN A 41 -29.31 74.96 24.81
CA GLN A 41 -30.02 73.86 24.15
C GLN A 41 -29.41 73.52 22.78
N TYR A 42 -29.04 74.53 21.99
CA TYR A 42 -28.39 74.33 20.69
C TYR A 42 -27.02 73.65 20.83
N LEU A 43 -26.17 74.06 21.77
CA LEU A 43 -24.85 73.45 21.99
C LEU A 43 -24.97 71.99 22.45
N TYR A 44 -25.91 71.69 23.35
CA TYR A 44 -26.18 70.31 23.78
C TYR A 44 -26.71 69.45 22.63
N ALA A 45 -27.63 69.97 21.82
CA ALA A 45 -28.15 69.27 20.64
C ALA A 45 -27.03 68.98 19.63
N LEU A 46 -26.19 69.97 19.31
CA LEU A 46 -25.06 69.82 18.40
C LEU A 46 -24.04 68.77 18.92
N LYS A 47 -23.70 68.82 20.21
CA LYS A 47 -22.82 67.81 20.86
C LYS A 47 -23.37 66.39 20.69
N ASN A 48 -24.68 66.22 20.88
CA ASN A 48 -25.33 64.91 20.79
C ASN A 48 -25.40 64.42 19.34
N ILE A 49 -25.65 65.30 18.37
CA ILE A 49 -25.64 64.96 16.94
C ILE A 49 -24.24 64.53 16.50
N ILE A 50 -23.20 65.25 16.91
CA ILE A 50 -21.80 64.89 16.60
C ILE A 50 -21.45 63.52 17.17
N PHE A 51 -21.85 63.23 18.42
CA PHE A 51 -21.64 61.92 19.03
C PHE A 51 -22.35 60.80 18.28
N LEU A 52 -23.62 61.00 17.92
CA LEU A 52 -24.41 60.02 17.19
C LEU A 52 -23.80 59.74 15.80
N PHE A 53 -23.29 60.78 15.13
CA PHE A 53 -22.59 60.60 13.86
C PHE A 53 -21.31 59.78 14.02
N ILE A 54 -20.45 60.12 14.98
CA ILE A 54 -19.21 59.38 15.27
C ILE A 54 -19.53 57.93 15.68
N SER A 55 -20.61 57.74 16.45
CA SER A 55 -21.11 56.44 16.87
C SER A 55 -21.44 55.52 15.70
N ILE A 56 -22.25 56.03 14.78
CA ILE A 56 -22.69 55.28 13.60
C ILE A 56 -21.49 54.91 12.73
N VAL A 57 -20.60 55.86 12.46
CA VAL A 57 -19.40 55.62 11.64
C VAL A 57 -18.49 54.56 12.30
N SER A 58 -18.27 54.66 13.61
CA SER A 58 -17.47 53.69 14.36
C SER A 58 -18.12 52.29 14.33
N CYS A 59 -19.43 52.21 14.56
CA CYS A 59 -20.18 50.95 14.52
C CYS A 59 -20.06 50.28 13.14
N ILE A 60 -20.26 51.04 12.06
CA ILE A 60 -20.11 50.55 10.68
C ILE A 60 -18.68 50.04 10.43
N PHE A 61 -17.66 50.77 10.88
CA PHE A 61 -16.27 50.37 10.74
C PHE A 61 -15.98 49.04 11.46
N PHE A 62 -16.43 48.89 12.71
CA PHE A 62 -16.24 47.66 13.48
C PHE A 62 -17.01 46.47 12.89
N LEU A 63 -18.25 46.68 12.43
CA LEU A 63 -19.02 45.65 11.73
C LEU A 63 -18.31 45.20 10.46
N ASN A 64 -17.85 46.12 9.62
CA ASN A 64 -17.15 45.80 8.38
C ASN A 64 -15.82 45.05 8.65
N SER A 65 -15.04 45.53 9.63
CA SER A 65 -13.82 44.84 10.08
C SER A 65 -14.10 43.41 10.56
N TYR A 66 -15.18 43.22 11.33
CA TYR A 66 -15.61 41.91 11.79
C TYR A 66 -16.02 40.98 10.64
N TYR A 67 -16.87 41.45 9.72
CA TYR A 67 -17.28 40.67 8.55
C TYR A 67 -16.07 40.25 7.72
N LYS A 68 -15.08 41.14 7.54
CA LYS A 68 -13.84 40.82 6.83
C LYS A 68 -13.05 39.69 7.50
N ILE A 69 -12.89 39.72 8.83
CA ILE A 69 -12.18 38.66 9.57
C ILE A 69 -12.94 37.32 9.45
N LEU A 70 -14.27 37.35 9.55
CA LEU A 70 -15.10 36.15 9.43
C LEU A 70 -14.97 35.52 8.03
N LEU A 71 -15.06 36.34 6.98
CA LEU A 71 -14.85 35.94 5.59
C LEU A 71 -13.46 35.33 5.35
N LEU A 72 -12.42 35.90 5.97
CA LEU A 72 -11.06 35.35 5.86
C LEU A 72 -10.96 33.97 6.53
N LYS A 73 -11.57 33.79 7.69
CA LYS A 73 -11.58 32.51 8.40
C LYS A 73 -12.35 31.44 7.63
N GLU A 74 -13.50 31.79 7.07
CA GLU A 74 -14.28 30.89 6.22
C GLU A 74 -13.49 30.48 4.97
N ARG A 75 -12.83 31.45 4.31
CA ARG A 75 -11.95 31.15 3.17
C ARG A 75 -10.79 30.24 3.54
N SER A 76 -10.12 30.44 4.69
CA SER A 76 -9.01 29.57 5.09
C SER A 76 -9.49 28.16 5.40
N LEU A 77 -10.64 28.02 6.07
CA LEU A 77 -11.22 26.72 6.39
C LEU A 77 -11.66 25.98 5.11
N ASN A 78 -12.32 26.68 4.19
CA ASN A 78 -12.71 26.11 2.90
C ASN A 78 -11.49 25.73 2.06
N LYS A 79 -10.41 26.51 2.13
CA LYS A 79 -9.14 26.16 1.48
C LYS A 79 -8.53 24.91 2.09
N GLN A 80 -8.48 24.78 3.41
CA GLN A 80 -7.99 23.58 4.09
C GLN A 80 -8.83 22.36 3.72
N LEU A 81 -10.16 22.49 3.75
CA LEU A 81 -11.09 21.42 3.39
C LEU A 81 -10.89 20.96 1.94
N ARG A 82 -10.72 21.91 1.00
CA ARG A 82 -10.41 21.60 -0.40
C ARG A 82 -9.08 20.88 -0.53
N ASN A 83 -8.02 21.41 0.06
CA ASN A 83 -6.71 20.78 0.02
C ASN A 83 -6.75 19.35 0.56
N SER A 84 -7.32 19.13 1.75
CA SER A 84 -7.43 17.77 2.32
C SER A 84 -8.29 16.83 1.47
N ARG A 85 -9.30 17.36 0.77
CA ARG A 85 -10.12 16.58 -0.17
C ARG A 85 -9.33 16.21 -1.42
N ASP A 86 -8.58 17.15 -1.96
CA ASP A 86 -7.76 16.96 -3.17
C ASP A 86 -6.63 15.96 -2.87
N ASP A 87 -5.94 16.11 -1.74
CA ASP A 87 -4.90 15.18 -1.25
C ASP A 87 -5.46 13.75 -1.10
N LEU A 88 -6.66 13.62 -0.53
CA LEU A 88 -7.33 12.32 -0.38
C LEU A 88 -7.72 11.74 -1.74
N SER A 89 -8.21 12.57 -2.66
CA SER A 89 -8.58 12.14 -4.01
C SER A 89 -7.36 11.68 -4.80
N GLU A 90 -6.25 12.39 -4.69
CA GLU A 90 -4.98 12.01 -5.32
C GLU A 90 -4.47 10.69 -4.74
N LEU A 91 -4.46 10.55 -3.41
CA LEU A 91 -4.03 9.31 -2.76
C LEU A 91 -4.90 8.11 -3.17
N LEU A 92 -6.22 8.27 -3.23
CA LEU A 92 -7.13 7.21 -3.69
C LEU A 92 -6.89 6.86 -5.16
N HIS A 93 -6.60 7.85 -6.01
CA HIS A 93 -6.29 7.62 -7.41
C HIS A 93 -4.96 6.87 -7.59
N THR A 94 -3.91 7.30 -6.90
CA THR A 94 -2.61 6.61 -6.88
C THR A 94 -2.77 5.18 -6.37
N TYR A 95 -3.55 4.98 -5.31
CA TYR A 95 -3.83 3.65 -4.76
C TYR A 95 -4.51 2.73 -5.78
N ASP A 96 -5.53 3.22 -6.50
CA ASP A 96 -6.20 2.47 -7.57
C ASP A 96 -5.24 2.12 -8.72
N LEU A 97 -4.40 3.08 -9.13
CA LEU A 97 -3.38 2.86 -10.18
C LEU A 97 -2.35 1.80 -9.78
N VAL A 98 -1.81 1.88 -8.56
CA VAL A 98 -0.84 0.89 -8.05
C VAL A 98 -1.47 -0.49 -8.03
N THR A 99 -2.70 -0.61 -7.54
CA THR A 99 -3.40 -1.89 -7.45
C THR A 99 -3.67 -2.51 -8.84
N LYS A 100 -4.05 -1.68 -9.82
CA LYS A 100 -4.21 -2.11 -11.21
C LYS A 100 -2.89 -2.54 -11.85
N ALA A 101 -1.81 -1.82 -11.56
CA ALA A 101 -0.48 -2.12 -12.09
C ALA A 101 0.08 -3.43 -11.52
N THR A 102 -0.15 -3.73 -10.24
CA THR A 102 0.26 -5.00 -9.62
C THR A 102 -0.69 -6.16 -9.92
N SER A 103 -1.87 -5.86 -10.49
CA SER A 103 -2.95 -6.83 -10.74
C SER A 103 -3.39 -7.57 -9.47
N ASP A 104 -3.28 -6.89 -8.33
CA ASP A 104 -3.62 -7.47 -7.04
C ASP A 104 -5.11 -7.27 -6.75
N VAL A 105 -5.72 -8.27 -6.10
CA VAL A 105 -7.03 -8.14 -5.48
C VAL A 105 -6.84 -7.68 -4.05
N ILE A 106 -7.44 -6.55 -3.68
CA ILE A 106 -7.37 -6.07 -2.30
C ILE A 106 -8.63 -6.46 -1.55
N TRP A 107 -8.45 -6.97 -0.34
CA TRP A 107 -9.53 -7.34 0.56
C TRP A 107 -9.35 -6.71 1.94
N ASP A 108 -10.49 -6.51 2.60
CA ASP A 108 -10.61 -5.93 3.92
C ASP A 108 -11.55 -6.80 4.75
N TYR A 109 -11.04 -7.35 5.84
CA TYR A 109 -11.76 -8.25 6.71
C TYR A 109 -11.95 -7.60 8.09
N ASP A 110 -13.20 -7.31 8.42
CA ASP A 110 -13.60 -6.88 9.76
C ASP A 110 -13.82 -8.14 10.62
N ILE A 111 -12.86 -8.41 11.51
CA ILE A 111 -12.85 -9.63 12.35
C ILE A 111 -13.98 -9.59 13.37
N VAL A 112 -14.31 -8.39 13.88
CA VAL A 112 -15.34 -8.21 14.90
C VAL A 112 -16.73 -8.48 14.33
N LYS A 113 -16.96 -8.06 13.08
CA LYS A 113 -18.26 -8.26 12.39
C LYS A 113 -18.33 -9.53 11.56
N ASP A 114 -17.21 -10.23 11.37
CA ASP A 114 -17.06 -11.33 10.42
C ASP A 114 -17.55 -10.95 9.01
N GLU A 115 -17.05 -9.81 8.52
CA GLU A 115 -17.39 -9.26 7.20
C GLU A 115 -16.14 -9.08 6.35
N LEU A 116 -16.08 -9.76 5.20
CA LEU A 116 -15.06 -9.51 4.17
C LEU A 116 -15.63 -8.61 3.08
N LYS A 117 -14.82 -7.62 2.71
CA LYS A 117 -15.08 -6.71 1.61
C LYS A 117 -13.95 -6.80 0.60
N TRP A 118 -14.31 -7.08 -0.65
CA TRP A 118 -13.41 -6.89 -1.79
C TRP A 118 -13.36 -5.40 -2.12
N LEU A 119 -12.16 -4.80 -2.06
CA LEU A 119 -11.97 -3.37 -2.30
C LEU A 119 -11.77 -3.07 -3.78
N THR A 120 -11.01 -3.88 -4.50
CA THR A 120 -10.72 -3.72 -5.94
C THR A 120 -10.09 -4.97 -6.53
N GLY A 121 -10.10 -5.11 -7.85
CA GLY A 121 -9.38 -6.13 -8.61
C GLY A 121 -10.06 -7.50 -8.66
N TYR A 122 -11.05 -7.76 -7.80
CA TYR A 122 -11.68 -9.07 -7.65
C TYR A 122 -12.32 -9.56 -8.97
N LYS A 123 -13.01 -8.65 -9.67
CA LYS A 123 -13.60 -8.94 -10.98
C LYS A 123 -12.55 -9.13 -12.06
N ALA A 124 -11.51 -8.31 -12.07
CA ALA A 124 -10.46 -8.40 -13.07
C ALA A 124 -9.69 -9.73 -12.96
N LEU A 125 -9.39 -10.18 -11.74
CA LEU A 125 -8.59 -11.38 -11.53
C LEU A 125 -9.40 -12.69 -11.61
N PHE A 126 -10.59 -12.73 -10.99
CA PHE A 126 -11.38 -13.96 -10.84
C PHE A 126 -12.68 -13.99 -11.66
N GLY A 127 -13.05 -12.88 -12.31
CA GLY A 127 -14.24 -12.78 -13.17
C GLY A 127 -15.59 -12.64 -12.45
N TYR A 128 -15.61 -12.74 -11.12
CA TYR A 128 -16.82 -12.51 -10.33
C TYR A 128 -17.15 -11.03 -10.25
N GLU A 129 -18.42 -10.65 -10.36
CA GLU A 129 -18.79 -9.26 -10.16
C GLU A 129 -18.39 -8.81 -8.74
N GLU A 130 -17.86 -7.58 -8.65
CA GLU A 130 -17.79 -6.84 -7.39
C GLU A 130 -19.22 -6.45 -7.00
N ASP A 131 -20.05 -7.43 -6.69
CA ASP A 131 -21.21 -7.11 -5.86
C ASP A 131 -20.57 -6.65 -4.55
N GLY A 132 -20.73 -5.38 -4.20
CA GLY A 132 -20.29 -4.79 -2.92
C GLY A 132 -20.89 -5.49 -1.67
N ALA A 133 -21.42 -6.69 -1.85
CA ALA A 133 -21.78 -7.68 -0.88
C ALA A 133 -20.59 -7.97 0.03
N ARG A 134 -20.69 -7.40 1.23
CA ARG A 134 -20.04 -7.95 2.40
C ARG A 134 -20.40 -9.41 2.48
N VAL A 135 -19.40 -10.27 2.33
CA VAL A 135 -19.59 -11.69 2.54
C VAL A 135 -19.53 -11.89 4.05
N ARG A 136 -20.61 -12.43 4.63
CA ARG A 136 -20.62 -12.90 6.01
C ARG A 136 -20.08 -14.32 6.04
N ASP A 137 -19.41 -14.70 7.13
CA ASP A 137 -18.64 -15.95 7.24
C ASP A 137 -17.58 -16.08 6.14
N ALA A 138 -17.05 -14.98 5.61
CA ALA A 138 -16.31 -14.98 4.36
C ALA A 138 -15.01 -15.78 4.40
N PHE A 139 -14.32 -15.75 5.53
CA PHE A 139 -13.12 -16.56 5.72
C PHE A 139 -13.47 -18.06 5.86
N TRP A 140 -14.69 -18.39 6.29
CA TRP A 140 -15.16 -19.76 6.49
C TRP A 140 -15.85 -20.33 5.24
N ASN A 141 -16.38 -19.45 4.39
CA ASN A 141 -17.06 -19.78 3.14
C ASN A 141 -16.07 -19.86 1.95
N MET A 142 -14.87 -20.39 2.22
CA MET A 142 -13.78 -20.69 1.26
C MET A 142 -14.13 -21.78 0.25
N GLN A 143 -15.38 -21.86 -0.20
CA GLN A 143 -15.81 -22.82 -1.21
C GLN A 143 -15.03 -22.68 -2.52
N ARG A 144 -14.51 -21.47 -2.79
CA ARG A 144 -13.68 -21.16 -3.96
C ARG A 144 -12.21 -21.55 -3.80
N ILE A 145 -11.75 -21.91 -2.60
CA ILE A 145 -10.41 -22.50 -2.46
C ILE A 145 -10.52 -23.99 -2.76
N HIS A 146 -9.56 -24.50 -3.53
CA HIS A 146 -9.42 -25.92 -3.84
C HIS A 146 -9.45 -26.77 -2.56
N GLU A 147 -10.09 -27.93 -2.59
CA GLU A 147 -10.37 -28.74 -1.39
C GLU A 147 -9.11 -29.11 -0.61
N GLU A 148 -8.05 -29.49 -1.31
CA GLU A 148 -6.76 -29.88 -0.74
C GLU A 148 -6.07 -28.73 0.00
N ASP A 149 -6.25 -27.49 -0.47
CA ASP A 149 -5.61 -26.30 0.09
C ASP A 149 -6.40 -25.72 1.27
N ARG A 150 -7.73 -25.85 1.22
CA ARG A 150 -8.66 -25.20 2.15
C ARG A 150 -8.34 -25.50 3.62
N ALA A 151 -8.12 -26.77 3.97
CA ALA A 151 -7.87 -27.17 5.36
C ALA A 151 -6.57 -26.58 5.92
N ARG A 152 -5.54 -26.43 5.07
CA ARG A 152 -4.26 -25.81 5.44
C ARG A 152 -4.42 -24.31 5.65
N VAL A 153 -4.97 -23.60 4.67
CA VAL A 153 -5.16 -22.14 4.71
C VAL A 153 -5.97 -21.72 5.95
N ILE A 154 -7.06 -22.44 6.24
CA ILE A 154 -7.89 -22.18 7.42
C ILE A 154 -7.11 -22.33 8.73
N ARG A 155 -6.33 -23.41 8.84
CA ARG A 155 -5.53 -23.69 10.05
C ARG A 155 -4.49 -22.60 10.28
N ASP A 156 -3.80 -22.19 9.22
CA ASP A 156 -2.73 -21.20 9.29
C ASP A 156 -3.27 -19.84 9.69
N PHE A 157 -4.45 -19.46 9.18
CA PHE A 157 -5.12 -18.24 9.59
C PHE A 157 -5.61 -18.28 11.05
N LYS A 158 -6.24 -19.39 11.48
CA LYS A 158 -6.62 -19.55 12.90
C LYS A 158 -5.41 -19.42 13.82
N LYS A 159 -4.28 -20.02 13.43
CA LYS A 159 -3.03 -19.94 14.17
C LYS A 159 -2.53 -18.49 14.25
N LEU A 160 -2.55 -17.75 13.14
CA LEU A 160 -2.17 -16.35 13.12
C LEU A 160 -3.00 -15.49 14.08
N ILE A 161 -4.33 -15.64 14.04
CA ILE A 161 -5.25 -14.91 14.95
C ILE A 161 -4.95 -15.27 16.41
N ALA A 162 -4.78 -16.55 16.71
CA ALA A 162 -4.50 -17.03 18.07
C ALA A 162 -3.14 -16.54 18.60
N LEU A 163 -2.12 -16.51 17.75
CA LEU A 163 -0.77 -16.04 18.09
C LEU A 163 -0.61 -14.51 17.98
N LYS A 164 -1.63 -13.81 17.46
CA LYS A 164 -1.61 -12.36 17.23
C LYS A 164 -0.45 -11.91 16.33
N GLU A 165 -0.07 -12.76 15.38
CA GLU A 165 0.98 -12.47 14.41
C GLU A 165 0.50 -11.42 13.39
N ARG A 166 1.36 -10.47 13.04
CA ARG A 166 0.99 -9.34 12.19
C ARG A 166 0.92 -9.70 10.71
N ASN A 167 1.72 -10.65 10.25
CA ASN A 167 1.87 -10.94 8.82
C ASN A 167 1.38 -12.35 8.52
N TRP A 168 0.49 -12.48 7.55
CA TRP A 168 0.01 -13.75 7.04
C TRP A 168 0.39 -13.89 5.57
N ILE A 169 0.82 -15.10 5.19
CA ILE A 169 1.09 -15.45 3.80
C ILE A 169 0.52 -16.83 3.55
N ALA A 170 -0.24 -16.99 2.47
CA ALA A 170 -0.75 -18.28 2.04
C ALA A 170 -0.73 -18.40 0.51
N GLU A 171 -0.19 -19.50 0.00
CA GLU A 171 -0.36 -19.89 -1.41
C GLU A 171 -1.49 -20.92 -1.51
N TYR A 172 -2.39 -20.77 -2.47
CA TYR A 172 -3.48 -21.72 -2.71
C TYR A 172 -4.06 -21.58 -4.12
N ARG A 173 -4.84 -22.58 -4.54
CA ARG A 173 -5.62 -22.54 -5.78
C ARG A 173 -7.00 -21.93 -5.54
N TYR A 174 -7.35 -20.92 -6.32
CA TYR A 174 -8.64 -20.23 -6.25
C TYR A 174 -9.48 -20.46 -7.52
N TYR A 175 -10.76 -20.75 -7.33
CA TYR A 175 -11.72 -21.11 -8.37
C TYR A 175 -12.34 -19.85 -9.00
N CYS A 176 -12.09 -19.67 -10.29
CA CYS A 176 -12.54 -18.53 -11.09
C CYS A 176 -13.95 -18.75 -11.66
N LYS A 177 -14.62 -17.67 -12.07
CA LYS A 177 -15.98 -17.73 -12.63
C LYS A 177 -16.05 -18.54 -13.94
N ASP A 178 -14.96 -18.59 -14.68
CA ASP A 178 -14.83 -19.35 -15.93
C ASP A 178 -14.65 -20.87 -15.73
N GLY A 179 -14.58 -21.33 -14.47
CA GLY A 179 -14.40 -22.74 -14.11
C GLY A 179 -12.95 -23.19 -13.98
N THR A 180 -11.98 -22.27 -14.16
CA THR A 180 -10.56 -22.58 -14.00
C THR A 180 -10.08 -22.36 -12.56
N PHE A 181 -8.92 -22.92 -12.24
CA PHE A 181 -8.19 -22.61 -11.02
C PHE A 181 -6.96 -21.77 -11.34
N LYS A 182 -6.74 -20.73 -10.53
CA LYS A 182 -5.51 -19.95 -10.54
C LYS A 182 -4.69 -20.22 -9.29
N TYR A 183 -3.38 -20.34 -9.43
CA TYR A 183 -2.47 -20.28 -8.29
C TYR A 183 -2.35 -18.83 -7.85
N VAL A 184 -2.64 -18.59 -6.58
CA VAL A 184 -2.52 -17.26 -5.99
C VAL A 184 -1.65 -17.29 -4.75
N ILE A 185 -1.00 -16.16 -4.49
CA ILE A 185 -0.40 -15.85 -3.18
C ILE A 185 -1.23 -14.75 -2.52
N ASP A 186 -1.65 -15.01 -1.30
CA ASP A 186 -2.43 -14.10 -0.47
C ASP A 186 -1.55 -13.61 0.67
N ARG A 187 -1.47 -12.30 0.85
CA ARG A 187 -0.70 -11.65 1.91
C ARG A 187 -1.62 -10.72 2.68
N GLY A 188 -1.69 -10.89 3.99
CA GLY A 188 -2.51 -10.03 4.83
C GLY A 188 -1.78 -9.53 6.07
N TYR A 189 -2.21 -8.35 6.53
CA TYR A 189 -1.69 -7.65 7.68
C TYR A 189 -2.76 -7.50 8.77
N LEU A 190 -2.47 -8.04 9.96
CA LEU A 190 -3.36 -8.05 11.10
C LEU A 190 -3.28 -6.75 11.91
N ILE A 191 -4.42 -6.11 12.06
CA ILE A 191 -4.60 -4.89 12.85
C ILE A 191 -5.18 -5.30 14.21
N LEU A 192 -4.40 -5.02 15.26
CA LEU A 192 -4.79 -5.19 16.65
C LEU A 192 -5.28 -3.85 17.22
N ASP A 193 -6.19 -3.90 18.17
CA ASP A 193 -6.61 -2.74 18.95
C ASP A 193 -5.60 -2.34 20.05
N GLN A 194 -5.98 -1.35 20.85
CA GLN A 194 -5.16 -0.87 21.98
C GLN A 194 -4.96 -1.89 23.11
N TYR A 195 -5.79 -2.94 23.17
CA TYR A 195 -5.68 -4.05 24.13
C TYR A 195 -4.94 -5.26 23.54
N GLY A 196 -4.50 -5.16 22.28
CA GLY A 196 -3.82 -6.23 21.57
C GLY A 196 -4.78 -7.28 21.02
N GLU A 197 -6.07 -6.98 20.87
CA GLU A 197 -7.05 -7.89 20.29
C GLU A 197 -7.17 -7.71 18.78
N PRO A 198 -7.24 -8.80 17.99
CA PRO A 198 -7.45 -8.73 16.54
C PRO A 198 -8.80 -8.09 16.19
N VAL A 199 -8.77 -6.98 15.44
CA VAL A 199 -10.01 -6.26 15.05
C VAL A 199 -10.24 -6.20 13.56
N ARG A 200 -9.17 -6.19 12.75
CA ARG A 200 -9.27 -6.05 11.30
C ARG A 200 -8.06 -6.66 10.62
N MET A 201 -8.23 -7.09 9.38
CA MET A 201 -7.13 -7.56 8.54
C MET A 201 -7.30 -7.02 7.14
N VAL A 202 -6.21 -6.55 6.54
CA VAL A 202 -6.20 -6.07 5.16
C VAL A 202 -5.15 -6.82 4.38
N GLY A 203 -5.43 -7.18 3.14
CA GLY A 203 -4.51 -7.99 2.36
C GLY A 203 -4.69 -7.88 0.86
N ALA A 204 -3.77 -8.51 0.16
CA ALA A 204 -3.67 -8.53 -1.29
C ALA A 204 -3.48 -9.96 -1.78
N ILE A 205 -4.25 -10.34 -2.81
CA ILE A 205 -4.10 -11.60 -3.53
C ILE A 205 -3.49 -11.31 -4.89
N GLN A 206 -2.40 -12.00 -5.20
CA GLN A 206 -1.66 -11.88 -6.45
C GLN A 206 -1.70 -13.19 -7.22
N ASP A 207 -1.90 -13.10 -8.54
CA ASP A 207 -1.77 -14.23 -9.46
C ASP A 207 -0.30 -14.65 -9.59
N ILE A 208 -0.02 -15.93 -9.36
CA ILE A 208 1.33 -16.50 -9.49
C ILE A 208 1.39 -17.64 -10.50
N ASP A 209 0.37 -17.81 -11.35
CA ASP A 209 0.35 -18.87 -12.37
C ASP A 209 1.60 -18.82 -13.25
N LEU A 210 1.96 -17.63 -13.73
CA LEU A 210 3.12 -17.44 -14.59
C LEU A 210 4.43 -17.83 -13.88
N ILE A 211 4.55 -17.47 -12.60
CA ILE A 211 5.71 -17.79 -11.77
C ILE A 211 5.82 -19.32 -11.58
N LYS A 212 4.70 -19.99 -11.28
CA LYS A 212 4.65 -21.45 -11.14
C LYS A 212 4.98 -22.16 -12.46
N GLN A 213 4.44 -21.68 -13.57
CA GLN A 213 4.73 -22.24 -14.89
C GLN A 213 6.21 -22.13 -15.26
N TYR A 214 6.84 -20.96 -15.04
CA TYR A 214 8.27 -20.81 -15.26
C TYR A 214 9.12 -21.67 -14.32
N GLY A 215 8.72 -21.78 -13.05
CA GLY A 215 9.38 -22.67 -12.09
C GLY A 215 9.37 -24.12 -12.56
N LEU A 216 8.21 -24.62 -12.99
CA LEU A 216 8.07 -25.98 -13.51
C LEU A 216 8.86 -26.19 -14.80
N GLN A 217 8.84 -25.24 -15.72
CA GLN A 217 9.64 -25.31 -16.95
C GLN A 217 11.13 -25.37 -16.65
N LEU A 218 11.60 -24.61 -15.66
CA LEU A 218 13.00 -24.61 -15.25
C LEU A 218 13.38 -25.95 -14.60
N GLU A 219 12.50 -26.51 -13.78
CA GLU A 219 12.70 -27.83 -13.16
C GLU A 219 12.79 -28.93 -14.22
N VAL A 220 11.87 -28.98 -15.18
CA VAL A 220 11.92 -29.93 -16.30
C VAL A 220 13.20 -29.77 -17.12
N LYS A 221 13.64 -28.54 -17.38
CA LYS A 221 14.92 -28.29 -18.07
C LYS A 221 16.11 -28.77 -17.25
N ASN A 222 16.13 -28.52 -15.95
CA ASN A 222 17.20 -28.96 -15.07
C ASN A 222 17.30 -30.49 -14.99
N GLU A 223 16.17 -31.20 -14.89
CA GLU A 223 16.17 -32.67 -14.88
C GLU A 223 16.70 -33.24 -16.20
N LYS A 224 16.30 -32.67 -17.35
CA LYS A 224 16.87 -33.06 -18.65
C LYS A 224 18.38 -32.82 -18.74
N LEU A 225 18.87 -31.69 -18.24
CA LEU A 225 20.31 -31.40 -18.21
C LEU A 225 21.08 -32.39 -17.34
N LYS A 226 20.53 -32.78 -16.18
CA LYS A 226 21.13 -33.80 -15.32
C LYS A 226 21.20 -35.17 -16.01
N GLU A 227 20.13 -35.56 -16.71
CA GLU A 227 20.08 -36.81 -17.46
C GLU A 227 21.16 -36.84 -18.56
N ILE A 228 21.27 -35.78 -19.36
CA ILE A 228 22.30 -35.64 -20.40
C ILE A 228 23.71 -35.69 -19.77
N ALA A 229 23.95 -34.94 -18.69
CA ALA A 229 25.24 -34.94 -18.01
C ALA A 229 25.61 -36.33 -17.47
N TRP A 230 24.63 -37.08 -16.96
CA TRP A 230 24.82 -38.45 -16.49
C TRP A 230 25.17 -39.41 -17.65
N LEU A 231 24.43 -39.34 -18.76
CA LEU A 231 24.69 -40.14 -19.96
C LEU A 231 26.09 -39.87 -20.53
N ASN A 232 26.43 -38.60 -20.74
CA ASN A 232 27.74 -38.18 -21.25
C ASN A 232 28.88 -38.66 -20.34
N SER A 233 28.69 -38.57 -19.02
CA SER A 233 29.66 -39.09 -18.06
C SER A 233 29.84 -40.61 -18.15
N HIS A 234 28.75 -41.35 -18.43
CA HIS A 234 28.81 -42.80 -18.59
C HIS A 234 29.55 -43.19 -19.87
N GLU A 235 29.27 -42.52 -20.99
CA GLU A 235 29.91 -42.77 -22.28
C GLU A 235 31.42 -42.46 -22.23
N ILE A 236 31.82 -41.34 -21.62
CA ILE A 236 33.24 -40.98 -21.46
C ILE A 236 33.97 -41.96 -20.53
N ARG A 237 33.31 -42.44 -19.47
CA ARG A 237 33.94 -43.32 -18.48
C ARG A 237 34.37 -44.66 -19.07
N ARG A 238 33.65 -45.19 -20.06
CA ARG A 238 33.95 -46.49 -20.68
C ARG A 238 35.35 -46.54 -21.31
N PRO A 239 35.68 -45.74 -22.35
CA PRO A 239 37.01 -45.76 -22.95
C PRO A 239 38.09 -45.28 -21.97
N LEU A 240 37.78 -44.34 -21.06
CA LEU A 240 38.72 -43.93 -20.01
C LEU A 240 39.10 -45.08 -19.08
N SER A 241 38.13 -45.92 -18.67
CA SER A 241 38.39 -47.08 -17.82
C SER A 241 39.25 -48.12 -18.56
N ASN A 242 39.03 -48.30 -19.86
CA ASN A 242 39.85 -49.16 -20.70
C ASN A 242 41.30 -48.65 -20.75
N LEU A 243 41.50 -47.36 -21.02
CA LEU A 243 42.83 -46.73 -21.02
C LEU A 243 43.56 -46.93 -19.68
N LEU A 244 42.87 -46.66 -18.56
CA LEU A 244 43.44 -46.83 -17.22
C LEU A 244 43.80 -48.29 -16.91
N GLY A 245 43.04 -49.26 -17.44
CA GLY A 245 43.34 -50.68 -17.30
C GLY A 245 44.49 -51.16 -18.19
N LEU A 246 44.60 -50.64 -19.42
CA LEU A 246 45.60 -51.04 -20.40
C LEU A 246 46.98 -50.44 -20.13
N ILE A 247 47.09 -49.23 -19.57
CA ILE A 247 48.37 -48.57 -19.27
C ILE A 247 49.29 -49.43 -18.38
N PRO A 248 48.82 -50.01 -17.25
CA PRO A 248 49.63 -50.94 -16.45
C PRO A 248 50.06 -52.19 -17.22
N MET A 249 49.16 -52.75 -18.06
CA MET A 249 49.44 -53.95 -18.85
C MET A 249 50.50 -53.69 -19.93
N LEU A 250 50.45 -52.51 -20.55
CA LEU A 250 51.48 -52.05 -21.48
C LEU A 250 52.85 -51.94 -20.78
N ARG A 251 52.88 -51.31 -19.59
CA ARG A 251 54.11 -51.15 -18.79
C ARG A 251 54.73 -52.48 -18.38
N SER A 252 53.92 -53.51 -18.11
CA SER A 252 54.42 -54.84 -17.76
C SER A 252 54.84 -55.69 -18.96
N SER A 253 54.51 -55.27 -20.19
CA SER A 253 54.75 -56.04 -21.42
C SER A 253 55.94 -55.53 -22.24
N THR A 254 56.77 -54.64 -21.69
CA THR A 254 57.90 -54.02 -22.40
C THR A 254 58.92 -55.00 -22.95
N ASP A 255 59.02 -56.18 -22.33
CA ASP A 255 59.99 -57.22 -22.73
C ASP A 255 59.45 -58.16 -23.82
N ASN A 256 58.16 -58.05 -24.17
CA ASN A 256 57.52 -58.81 -25.24
C ASN A 256 56.96 -57.86 -26.32
N PRO A 257 57.65 -57.70 -27.46
CA PRO A 257 57.24 -56.78 -28.53
C PRO A 257 55.83 -57.05 -29.09
N GLU A 258 55.39 -58.31 -29.19
CA GLU A 258 54.05 -58.64 -29.70
C GLU A 258 52.97 -58.16 -28.73
N SER A 259 53.07 -58.52 -27.44
CA SER A 259 52.11 -58.08 -26.42
C SER A 259 52.15 -56.57 -26.21
N PHE A 260 53.33 -55.95 -26.28
CA PHE A 260 53.48 -54.50 -26.21
C PHE A 260 52.71 -53.80 -27.34
N ASN A 261 52.91 -54.21 -28.59
CA ASN A 261 52.22 -53.63 -29.73
C ASN A 261 50.70 -53.88 -29.64
N GLN A 262 50.26 -55.05 -29.20
CA GLN A 262 48.84 -55.35 -29.03
C GLN A 262 48.16 -54.44 -27.99
N PHE A 263 48.79 -54.22 -26.83
CA PHE A 263 48.24 -53.30 -25.83
C PHE A 263 48.29 -51.84 -26.29
N LEU A 264 49.30 -51.47 -27.09
CA LEU A 264 49.41 -50.15 -27.70
C LEU A 264 48.27 -49.90 -28.68
N ASP A 265 47.94 -50.88 -29.53
CA ASP A 265 46.80 -50.81 -30.46
C ASP A 265 45.47 -50.66 -29.71
N TYR A 266 45.27 -51.37 -28.60
CA TYR A 266 44.07 -51.23 -27.77
C TYR A 266 43.97 -49.87 -27.06
N ILE A 267 45.11 -49.29 -26.65
CA ILE A 267 45.17 -47.94 -26.09
C ILE A 267 44.83 -46.92 -27.18
N GLU A 268 45.40 -47.06 -28.38
CA GLU A 268 45.11 -46.16 -29.49
C GLU A 268 43.62 -46.23 -29.88
N GLN A 269 43.05 -47.44 -29.94
CA GLN A 269 41.63 -47.62 -30.18
C GLN A 269 40.78 -46.97 -29.08
N SER A 270 41.09 -47.19 -27.81
CA SER A 270 40.34 -46.59 -26.69
C SER A 270 40.46 -45.06 -26.68
N ALA A 271 41.61 -44.50 -27.10
CA ALA A 271 41.81 -43.07 -27.23
C ALA A 271 40.98 -42.47 -28.39
N ARG A 272 40.89 -43.16 -29.53
CA ARG A 272 40.03 -42.78 -30.65
C ARG A 272 38.54 -42.84 -30.27
N GLU A 273 38.11 -43.91 -29.59
CA GLU A 273 36.73 -44.03 -29.07
C GLU A 273 36.37 -42.88 -28.12
N LEU A 274 37.31 -42.46 -27.26
CA LEU A 274 37.11 -41.32 -26.37
C LEU A 274 37.00 -40.00 -27.14
N ASP A 275 37.86 -39.77 -28.14
CA ASP A 275 37.83 -38.57 -28.97
C ASP A 275 36.54 -38.46 -29.80
N GLU A 276 36.08 -39.58 -30.37
CA GLU A 276 34.78 -39.68 -31.06
C GLU A 276 33.62 -39.35 -30.12
N THR A 277 33.65 -39.90 -28.89
CA THR A 277 32.62 -39.64 -27.88
C THR A 277 32.57 -38.16 -27.49
N VAL A 278 33.73 -37.54 -27.25
CA VAL A 278 33.82 -36.11 -26.91
C VAL A 278 33.37 -35.22 -28.07
N SER A 279 33.76 -35.57 -29.30
CA SER A 279 33.35 -34.84 -30.50
C SER A 279 31.84 -34.87 -30.69
N LYS A 280 31.22 -36.04 -30.55
CA LYS A 280 29.76 -36.20 -30.61
C LYS A 280 29.04 -35.38 -29.54
N ILE A 281 29.53 -35.39 -28.30
CA ILE A 281 28.94 -34.60 -27.20
C ILE A 281 28.98 -33.10 -27.52
N ASN A 282 30.09 -32.59 -28.07
CA ASN A 282 30.21 -31.18 -28.45
C ASN A 282 29.28 -30.79 -29.60
N GLU A 283 29.06 -31.67 -30.58
CA GLU A 283 28.09 -31.43 -31.65
C GLU A 283 26.64 -31.40 -31.16
N GLU A 284 26.27 -32.26 -30.20
CA GLU A 284 24.92 -32.31 -29.63
C GLU A 284 24.62 -31.18 -28.63
N THR A 285 25.64 -30.50 -28.13
CA THR A 285 25.53 -29.43 -27.11
C THR A 285 25.82 -28.01 -27.63
N ALA A 286 26.19 -27.85 -28.91
CA ALA A 286 26.39 -26.56 -29.60
C ALA A 286 25.09 -25.99 -30.19
#